data_AF-A0A6N2HVK5-F1
#
_entry.id   AF-A0A6N2HVK5-F1
#
_cell.length_a   1.000
_cell.length_b   1.000
_cell.length_c   1.000
_cell.angle_alpha   90.00
_cell.angle_beta   90.00
_cell.angle_gamma   90.00
#
_symmetry.space_group_name_H-M   'P 1'
#
loop_
_entity.id
_entity.type
_entity.pdbx_description
1 polymer ?
#
loop_
_entity_poly.entity_id
_entity_poly.type
_entity_poly.pdbx_seq_one_letter_code
_entity_poly.pdbx_strand_id
1 'polypeptide(L)'
;DVVLAGRGARRATGRRAAGGGRKRTRLRGGLGAEEFGAPLLQLLCSTPHGALVGAVVDAEQGGRVLEVVTSRTQAEVEALAAKEKAQGQRAGARTALEEFATEHGFSNVDDAKAFITAARKAQQDALSEDEKRRQQLEQRERELTAREAAATVRERDAHRRTVLVGLGATGDDLEDAAALLRVDDSADESTVRGAAEKLKERRPELFGTKAAPQPSALPPAPGGAPAGGPPRAPASKDDVQARARKRAEQMGFRRPDAA
;
A
#
# COMPACT_ATOMS: atom_id res chain seq x y z
N ASP A 1 38.46 -46.23 35.20
CA ASP A 1 37.35 -45.42 35.76
C ASP A 1 36.97 -44.28 34.84
N VAL A 2 35.65 -44.14 34.61
CA VAL A 2 34.88 -43.01 34.04
C VAL A 2 35.31 -42.56 32.62
N VAL A 3 34.78 -43.06 31.49
CA VAL A 3 33.39 -43.19 30.99
C VAL A 3 32.58 -41.90 31.05
N LEU A 4 32.65 -41.10 29.98
CA LEU A 4 31.69 -40.04 29.68
C LEU A 4 30.86 -40.45 28.46
N ALA A 5 29.62 -40.82 28.76
CA ALA A 5 28.59 -41.24 27.84
C ALA A 5 27.78 -40.03 27.35
N GLY A 6 27.47 -40.00 26.06
CA GLY A 6 26.38 -39.22 25.46
C GLY A 6 26.06 -39.82 24.09
N ARG A 7 25.12 -40.78 23.98
CA ARG A 7 23.66 -40.57 23.80
C ARG A 7 23.37 -39.35 22.91
N GLY A 8 22.79 -39.43 21.72
CA GLY A 8 22.20 -40.52 20.95
C GLY A 8 21.40 -39.88 19.81
N ALA A 9 21.85 -40.05 18.57
CA ALA A 9 21.12 -39.56 17.39
C ALA A 9 20.14 -40.64 16.92
N ARG A 10 18.85 -40.47 17.25
CA ARG A 10 17.77 -41.28 16.68
C ARG A 10 17.21 -40.62 15.42
N ARG A 11 17.23 -41.45 14.38
CA ARG A 11 16.40 -41.52 13.15
C ARG A 11 15.06 -40.78 13.22
N ALA A 12 14.61 -40.21 12.10
CA ALA A 12 13.43 -40.68 11.36
C ALA A 12 13.10 -39.81 10.12
N THR A 13 13.04 -40.47 8.96
CA THR A 13 12.02 -40.39 7.88
C THR A 13 11.40 -39.00 7.57
N GLY A 14 11.54 -38.45 6.37
CA GLY A 14 11.03 -39.02 5.12
C GLY A 14 9.60 -38.54 4.85
N ARG A 15 9.43 -37.53 3.98
CA ARG A 15 8.22 -37.39 3.15
C ARG A 15 8.48 -36.53 1.91
N ARG A 16 8.50 -37.21 0.76
CA ARG A 16 8.18 -36.70 -0.57
C ARG A 16 6.67 -36.48 -0.68
N ALA A 17 6.26 -35.38 -1.32
CA ALA A 17 5.13 -35.24 -2.24
C ALA A 17 5.27 -33.84 -2.87
N ALA A 18 5.47 -33.69 -4.18
CA ALA A 18 4.41 -33.61 -5.20
C ALA A 18 3.37 -32.54 -4.82
N GLY A 19 3.06 -31.49 -5.59
CA GLY A 19 3.24 -31.18 -6.99
C GLY A 19 2.26 -30.03 -7.31
N GLY A 20 2.38 -29.44 -8.50
CA GLY A 20 1.46 -28.42 -9.00
C GLY A 20 2.04 -27.00 -8.87
N GLY A 21 2.10 -26.19 -9.91
CA GLY A 21 1.45 -26.27 -11.19
C GLY A 21 1.42 -24.84 -11.72
N ARG A 22 2.19 -24.61 -12.78
CA ARG A 22 2.33 -23.35 -13.52
C ARG A 22 0.97 -22.77 -13.88
N LYS A 23 0.78 -21.45 -13.76
CA LYS A 23 0.18 -20.60 -14.82
C LYS A 23 0.72 -19.17 -14.72
N ARG A 24 1.85 -18.90 -15.39
CA ARG A 24 2.20 -17.54 -15.83
C ARG A 24 1.45 -17.32 -17.14
N THR A 25 0.38 -16.53 -17.11
CA THR A 25 -0.26 -16.01 -18.32
C THR A 25 0.62 -14.90 -18.90
N ARG A 26 1.47 -15.29 -19.85
CA ARG A 26 1.99 -14.38 -20.87
C ARG A 26 0.86 -14.15 -21.88
N LEU A 27 0.30 -12.94 -21.90
CA LEU A 27 -0.40 -12.46 -23.09
C LEU A 27 0.66 -11.93 -24.06
N ARG A 28 0.84 -12.66 -25.16
CA ARG A 28 1.64 -12.29 -26.31
C ARG A 28 0.71 -12.35 -27.52
N GLY A 29 0.40 -11.20 -28.10
CA GLY A 29 0.13 -10.98 -29.52
C GLY A 29 0.84 -9.66 -29.82
N GLY A 30 1.83 -9.56 -30.72
CA GLY A 30 1.80 -9.98 -32.13
C GLY A 30 0.94 -8.95 -32.85
N LEU A 31 1.45 -8.04 -33.68
CA LEU A 31 2.29 -8.23 -34.86
C LEU A 31 2.97 -6.90 -35.23
N GLY A 32 4.16 -6.98 -35.84
CA GLY A 32 4.90 -5.84 -36.37
C GLY A 32 6.37 -6.21 -36.56
N ALA A 33 6.62 -7.20 -37.41
CA ALA A 33 7.93 -7.47 -37.98
C ALA A 33 8.21 -6.46 -39.10
N GLU A 34 9.45 -6.50 -39.61
CA GLU A 34 10.06 -5.64 -40.65
C GLU A 34 10.80 -4.46 -39.97
N GLU A 35 12.12 -4.29 -40.05
CA GLU A 35 13.06 -4.73 -41.08
C GLU A 35 14.51 -4.39 -40.64
N PHE A 36 15.47 -5.23 -41.05
CA PHE A 36 16.94 -5.01 -41.17
C PHE A 36 17.73 -4.45 -39.97
N GLY A 37 18.79 -5.08 -39.48
CA GLY A 37 19.94 -5.58 -40.23
C GLY A 37 21.19 -4.95 -39.58
N ALA A 38 22.14 -5.80 -39.22
CA ALA A 38 23.28 -5.52 -38.34
C ALA A 38 24.35 -4.58 -38.97
N PRO A 39 25.41 -4.21 -38.23
CA PRO A 39 26.24 -3.00 -38.41
C PRO A 39 27.41 -3.20 -39.38
N LEU A 40 27.93 -2.10 -39.94
CA LEU A 40 29.22 -2.09 -40.63
C LEU A 40 29.94 -0.73 -40.51
N LEU A 41 31.16 -0.82 -40.01
CA LEU A 41 32.25 0.13 -40.19
C LEU A 41 32.51 0.41 -41.68
N GLN A 42 32.74 1.67 -42.05
CA GLN A 42 33.62 2.20 -43.12
C GLN A 42 33.32 3.71 -43.24
N LEU A 43 34.18 4.64 -42.81
CA LEU A 43 35.41 5.10 -43.50
C LEU A 43 35.25 5.16 -45.02
N LEU A 44 34.92 6.35 -45.56
CA LEU A 44 35.47 6.89 -46.81
C LEU A 44 34.98 8.32 -47.07
N CYS A 45 35.92 9.12 -47.57
CA CYS A 45 35.85 10.53 -47.89
C CYS A 45 34.78 10.84 -48.96
N SER A 46 34.04 11.94 -48.77
CA SER A 46 33.22 12.55 -49.83
C SER A 46 33.67 14.00 -50.06
N THR A 47 34.63 14.17 -50.96
CA THR A 47 34.88 15.41 -51.70
C THR A 47 33.91 15.50 -52.88
N PRO A 48 33.23 16.64 -53.12
CA PRO A 48 32.76 16.96 -54.46
C PRO A 48 33.88 17.67 -55.24
N HIS A 49 34.51 16.93 -56.15
CA HIS A 49 35.28 17.47 -57.27
C HIS A 49 34.31 17.65 -58.46
N GLY A 50 34.36 18.78 -59.16
CA GLY A 50 33.95 18.84 -60.56
C GLY A 50 32.89 19.88 -60.93
N ALA A 51 33.35 21.11 -61.15
CA ALA A 51 32.85 21.92 -62.28
C ALA A 51 34.07 22.58 -62.94
N LEU A 52 34.77 21.80 -63.77
CA LEU A 52 35.65 22.30 -64.81
C LEU A 52 34.75 22.78 -65.96
N VAL A 53 34.68 24.08 -66.18
CA VAL A 53 34.30 24.63 -67.50
C VAL A 53 35.58 25.16 -68.11
N GLY A 54 35.99 24.49 -69.19
CA GLY A 54 37.22 24.74 -69.93
C GLY A 54 37.21 26.07 -70.67
N ALA A 55 38.42 26.57 -70.84
CA ALA A 55 38.76 27.75 -71.62
C ALA A 55 38.39 27.59 -73.10
N VAL A 56 37.87 28.66 -73.71
CA VAL A 56 38.11 28.97 -75.11
C VAL A 56 38.96 30.23 -75.11
N VAL A 57 40.19 30.07 -75.58
CA VAL A 57 41.10 31.14 -75.96
C VAL A 57 40.68 31.55 -77.36
N ASP A 58 40.21 32.78 -77.51
CA ASP A 58 40.34 33.52 -78.77
C ASP A 58 41.11 34.80 -78.47
N ALA A 59 42.22 34.93 -79.18
CA ALA A 59 43.04 36.11 -79.19
C ALA A 59 42.29 37.24 -79.90
N GLU A 60 42.11 38.37 -79.23
CA GLU A 60 42.47 39.70 -79.72
C GLU A 60 41.88 40.79 -78.82
N GLN A 61 42.70 41.81 -78.56
CA GLN A 61 42.35 43.16 -78.12
C GLN A 61 42.03 43.42 -76.63
N GLY A 62 42.93 44.21 -76.02
CA GLY A 62 42.53 45.27 -75.09
C GLY A 62 42.60 44.91 -73.61
N GLY A 63 43.66 45.39 -72.95
CA GLY A 63 43.85 45.21 -71.51
C GLY A 63 42.67 45.69 -70.67
N ARG A 64 42.17 44.80 -69.82
CA ARG A 64 41.49 45.13 -68.56
C ARG A 64 41.83 44.04 -67.55
N VAL A 65 42.38 44.45 -66.40
CA VAL A 65 42.47 43.62 -65.21
C VAL A 65 41.04 43.29 -64.79
N LEU A 66 40.59 42.07 -65.03
CA LEU A 66 39.32 41.56 -64.52
C LEU A 66 39.49 41.34 -63.01
N GLU A 67 39.15 42.36 -62.23
CA GLU A 67 38.91 42.23 -60.81
C GLU A 67 37.72 41.27 -60.63
N VAL A 68 38.01 40.03 -60.21
CA VAL A 68 36.97 39.04 -59.88
C VAL A 68 36.31 39.47 -58.57
N VAL A 69 35.30 40.33 -58.67
CA VAL A 69 34.41 40.66 -57.57
C VAL A 69 33.49 39.45 -57.35
N THR A 70 33.88 38.50 -56.50
CA THR A 70 32.95 37.46 -56.04
C THR A 70 31.92 38.09 -55.09
N SER A 71 30.73 38.39 -55.59
CA SER A 71 29.61 38.82 -54.75
C SER A 71 29.15 37.66 -53.88
N ARG A 72 29.59 37.63 -52.62
CA ARG A 72 29.05 36.66 -51.65
C ARG A 72 27.60 36.98 -51.34
N THR A 73 26.77 35.95 -51.29
CA THR A 73 25.37 36.10 -50.90
C THR A 73 25.28 36.45 -49.41
N GLN A 74 24.22 37.15 -49.00
CA GLN A 74 24.02 37.54 -47.59
C GLN A 74 24.00 36.31 -46.65
N ALA A 75 23.43 35.20 -47.10
CA ALA A 75 23.43 33.93 -46.37
C ALA A 75 24.85 33.35 -46.16
N GLU A 76 25.77 33.53 -47.11
CA GLU A 76 27.16 33.09 -46.95
C GLU A 76 27.92 33.94 -45.93
N VAL A 77 27.66 35.24 -45.88
CA VAL A 77 28.25 36.15 -44.89
C VAL A 77 27.75 35.80 -43.48
N GLU A 78 26.46 35.55 -43.31
CA GLU A 78 25.88 35.13 -42.03
C GLU A 78 26.43 33.76 -41.56
N ALA A 79 26.58 32.80 -42.48
CA ALA A 79 27.17 31.50 -42.16
C ALA A 79 28.64 31.60 -41.74
N LEU A 80 29.40 32.55 -42.31
CA LEU A 80 30.78 32.79 -41.92
C LEU A 80 30.88 33.49 -40.57
N ALA A 81 30.05 34.50 -40.31
CA ALA A 81 29.98 35.16 -39.01
C ALA A 81 29.59 34.17 -37.88
N ALA A 82 28.66 33.25 -38.16
CA ALA A 82 28.29 32.20 -37.22
C ALA A 82 29.46 31.23 -36.94
N LYS A 83 30.24 30.85 -37.97
CA LYS A 83 31.42 30.00 -37.81
C LYS A 83 32.52 30.70 -37.01
N GLU A 84 32.78 31.98 -37.28
CA GLU A 84 33.77 32.78 -36.55
C GLU A 84 33.38 32.95 -35.08
N LYS A 85 32.10 33.26 -34.80
CA LYS A 85 31.58 33.32 -33.43
C LYS A 85 31.69 31.99 -32.70
N ALA A 86 31.38 30.87 -33.37
CA ALA A 86 31.52 29.54 -32.80
C ALA A 86 32.98 29.17 -32.53
N GLN A 87 33.92 29.59 -33.39
CA GLN A 87 35.35 29.41 -33.17
C GLN A 87 35.86 30.24 -31.99
N GLY A 88 35.46 31.52 -31.90
CA GLY A 88 35.80 32.40 -30.77
C GLY A 88 35.25 31.88 -29.44
N GLN A 89 34.01 31.38 -29.42
CA GLN A 89 33.43 30.75 -28.22
C GLN A 89 34.17 29.49 -27.80
N ARG A 90 34.59 28.65 -28.76
CA ARG A 90 35.37 27.44 -28.46
C ARG A 90 36.78 27.76 -27.98
N ALA A 91 37.41 28.78 -28.56
CA ALA A 91 38.73 29.26 -28.12
C ALA A 91 38.65 29.84 -26.71
N GLY A 92 37.72 30.78 -26.46
CA GLY A 92 37.53 31.36 -25.13
C GLY A 92 37.15 30.34 -24.06
N ALA A 93 36.32 29.35 -24.39
CA ALA A 93 35.98 28.27 -23.47
C ALA A 93 37.19 27.36 -23.14
N ARG A 94 38.11 27.15 -24.10
CA ARG A 94 39.34 26.38 -23.84
C ARG A 94 40.29 27.16 -22.93
N THR A 95 40.51 28.45 -23.21
CA THR A 95 41.36 29.31 -22.38
C THR A 95 40.82 29.41 -20.95
N ALA A 96 39.51 29.62 -20.76
CA ALA A 96 38.90 29.67 -19.43
C ALA A 96 39.03 28.33 -18.67
N LEU A 97 38.97 27.19 -19.38
CA LEU A 97 39.18 25.87 -18.77
C LEU A 97 40.65 25.61 -18.41
N GLU A 98 41.59 26.10 -19.22
CA GLU A 98 43.04 26.04 -18.94
C GLU A 98 43.42 26.92 -17.74
N GLU A 99 42.87 28.14 -17.67
CA GLU A 99 43.00 29.05 -16.52
C GLU A 99 42.45 28.40 -15.25
N PHE A 100 41.22 27.86 -15.30
CA PHE A 100 40.61 27.14 -14.18
C PHE A 100 41.45 25.93 -13.74
N ALA A 101 41.94 25.13 -14.70
CA ALA A 101 42.79 23.99 -14.39
C ALA A 101 44.07 24.44 -13.67
N THR A 102 44.71 25.50 -14.14
CA THR A 102 45.94 26.04 -13.56
C THR A 102 45.71 26.63 -12.17
N GLU A 103 44.64 27.42 -11.98
CA GLU A 103 44.27 28.03 -10.70
C GLU A 103 43.98 26.98 -9.61
N HIS A 104 43.34 25.88 -10.00
CA HIS A 104 43.02 24.78 -9.09
C HIS A 104 44.12 23.69 -9.00
N GLY A 105 45.30 23.93 -9.60
CA GLY A 105 46.46 23.06 -9.48
C GLY A 105 46.36 21.75 -10.28
N PHE A 106 45.49 21.67 -11.27
CA PHE A 106 45.45 20.57 -12.22
C PHE A 106 46.53 20.76 -13.29
N SER A 107 47.21 19.66 -13.64
CA SER A 107 48.23 19.64 -14.70
C SER A 107 47.64 19.86 -16.08
N ASN A 108 46.44 19.36 -16.34
CA ASN A 108 45.76 19.45 -17.63
C ASN A 108 44.25 19.63 -17.45
N VAL A 109 43.58 20.20 -18.47
CA VAL A 109 42.12 20.37 -18.50
C VAL A 109 41.38 19.03 -18.44
N ASP A 110 41.97 17.96 -18.98
CA ASP A 110 41.36 16.63 -18.97
C ASP A 110 41.38 16.00 -17.57
N ASP A 111 42.39 16.31 -16.75
CA ASP A 111 42.45 15.85 -15.35
C ASP A 111 41.37 16.53 -14.50
N ALA A 112 41.15 17.83 -14.72
CA ALA A 112 40.07 18.57 -14.05
C ALA A 112 38.68 17.99 -14.41
N LYS A 113 38.46 17.64 -15.69
CA LYS A 113 37.21 16.99 -16.13
C LYS A 113 37.07 15.59 -15.52
N ALA A 114 38.14 14.80 -15.49
CA ALA A 114 38.13 13.47 -14.89
C ALA A 114 37.83 13.54 -13.38
N PHE A 115 38.41 14.51 -12.67
CA PHE A 115 38.13 14.72 -11.26
C PHE A 115 36.67 15.12 -11.00
N ILE A 116 36.13 16.09 -11.75
CA ILE A 116 34.73 16.54 -11.59
C ILE A 116 33.76 15.38 -11.87
N THR A 117 34.02 14.58 -12.91
CA THR A 117 33.17 13.42 -13.24
C THR A 117 33.25 12.34 -12.17
N ALA A 118 34.45 12.03 -11.66
CA ALA A 118 34.63 11.10 -10.55
C ALA A 118 33.95 11.59 -9.27
N ALA A 119 34.08 12.88 -8.94
CA ALA A 119 33.45 13.50 -7.77
C ALA A 119 31.92 13.46 -7.86
N ARG A 120 31.35 13.77 -9.04
CA ARG A 120 29.89 13.66 -9.27
C ARG A 120 29.41 12.23 -9.13
N LYS A 121 30.16 11.26 -9.68
CA LYS A 121 29.83 9.84 -9.54
C LYS A 121 29.89 9.40 -8.08
N ALA A 122 30.94 9.76 -7.34
CA ALA A 122 31.07 9.45 -5.92
C ALA A 122 29.93 10.07 -5.08
N GLN A 123 29.52 11.30 -5.39
CA GLN A 123 28.36 11.94 -4.74
C GLN A 123 27.05 11.20 -5.05
N GLN A 124 26.82 10.80 -6.30
CA GLN A 124 25.64 10.03 -6.69
C GLN A 124 25.61 8.66 -6.02
N ASP A 125 26.76 7.97 -5.97
CA ASP A 125 26.90 6.68 -5.30
C ASP A 125 26.66 6.84 -3.79
N ALA A 126 27.24 7.86 -3.15
CA ALA A 126 27.03 8.17 -1.73
C ALA A 126 25.56 8.48 -1.40
N LEU A 127 24.88 9.28 -2.24
CA LEU A 127 23.44 9.53 -2.10
C LEU A 127 22.65 8.23 -2.20
N SER A 128 23.02 7.34 -3.12
CA SER A 128 22.35 6.03 -3.27
C SER A 128 22.57 5.10 -2.06
N GLU A 129 23.72 5.17 -1.40
CA GLU A 129 24.00 4.42 -0.18
C GLU A 129 23.28 4.99 1.05
N ASP A 130 23.20 6.31 1.16
CA ASP A 130 22.41 6.99 2.18
C ASP A 130 20.93 6.64 2.06
N GLU A 131 20.38 6.65 0.84
CA GLU A 131 18.99 6.25 0.57
C GLU A 131 18.74 4.79 0.99
N LYS A 132 19.65 3.88 0.65
CA LYS A 132 19.56 2.47 1.08
C LYS A 132 19.60 2.35 2.61
N ARG A 133 20.48 3.09 3.28
CA ARG A 133 20.55 3.10 4.76
C ARG A 133 19.27 3.64 5.38
N ARG A 134 18.71 4.73 4.85
CA ARG A 134 17.43 5.28 5.31
C ARG A 134 16.29 4.29 5.14
N GLN A 135 16.18 3.65 3.97
CA GLN A 135 15.17 2.62 3.73
C GLN A 135 15.30 1.43 4.69
N GLN A 136 16.53 1.00 5.01
CA GLN A 136 16.75 -0.08 5.99
C GLN A 136 16.37 0.34 7.41
N LEU A 137 16.65 1.58 7.81
CA LEU A 137 16.24 2.10 9.11
C LEU A 137 14.72 2.21 9.21
N GLU A 138 14.05 2.76 8.20
CA GLU A 138 12.59 2.82 8.15
C GLU A 138 11.94 1.43 8.22
N GLN A 139 12.51 0.43 7.54
CA GLN A 139 12.04 -0.95 7.61
C GLN A 139 12.18 -1.51 9.04
N ARG A 140 13.33 -1.28 9.69
CA ARG A 140 13.55 -1.72 11.08
C ARG A 140 12.59 -1.03 12.05
N GLU A 141 12.36 0.27 11.88
CA GLU A 141 11.39 1.01 12.69
C GLU A 141 9.97 0.48 12.50
N ARG A 142 9.56 0.18 11.25
CA ARG A 142 8.26 -0.45 10.97
C ARG A 142 8.14 -1.85 11.59
N GLU A 143 9.20 -2.65 11.54
CA GLU A 143 9.21 -3.97 12.19
C GLU A 143 9.12 -3.87 13.72
N LEU A 144 9.87 -2.95 14.34
CA LEU A 144 9.85 -2.74 15.78
C LEU A 144 8.51 -2.22 16.25
N THR A 145 7.95 -1.20 15.59
CA THR A 145 6.62 -0.66 15.90
C THR A 145 5.53 -1.72 15.73
N ALA A 146 5.61 -2.57 14.69
CA ALA A 146 4.69 -3.69 14.54
C ALA A 146 4.83 -4.75 15.66
N ARG A 147 6.06 -5.03 16.12
CA ARG A 147 6.30 -5.95 17.24
C ARG A 147 5.76 -5.39 18.56
N GLU A 148 5.97 -4.11 18.82
CA GLU A 148 5.45 -3.43 20.01
C GLU A 148 3.91 -3.37 19.99
N ALA A 149 3.32 -3.02 18.85
CA ALA A 149 1.86 -3.06 18.69
C ALA A 149 1.31 -4.48 18.93
N ALA A 150 1.96 -5.51 18.40
CA ALA A 150 1.55 -6.89 18.64
C ALA A 150 1.74 -7.33 20.11
N ALA A 151 2.75 -6.82 20.80
CA ALA A 151 2.98 -7.11 22.23
C ALA A 151 1.92 -6.46 23.10
N THR A 152 1.60 -5.18 22.86
CA THR A 152 0.56 -4.45 23.62
C THR A 152 -0.82 -5.09 23.47
N VAL A 153 -1.18 -5.57 22.27
CA VAL A 153 -2.44 -6.33 22.08
C VAL A 153 -2.44 -7.61 22.90
N ARG A 154 -1.34 -8.38 22.88
CA ARG A 154 -1.23 -9.62 23.68
C ARG A 154 -1.31 -9.36 25.18
N GLU A 155 -0.71 -8.29 25.67
CA GLU A 155 -0.77 -7.88 27.08
C GLU A 155 -2.20 -7.52 27.49
N ARG A 156 -2.90 -6.75 26.66
CA ARG A 156 -4.32 -6.40 26.89
C ARG A 156 -5.21 -7.63 26.91
N ASP A 157 -5.06 -8.53 25.94
CA ASP A 157 -5.80 -9.79 25.89
C ASP A 157 -5.54 -10.65 27.15
N ALA A 158 -4.28 -10.78 27.56
CA ALA A 158 -3.91 -11.51 28.77
C ALA A 158 -4.50 -10.86 30.03
N HIS A 159 -4.52 -9.54 30.10
CA HIS A 159 -5.12 -8.81 31.22
C HIS A 159 -6.63 -9.05 31.30
N ARG A 160 -7.36 -8.93 30.18
CA ARG A 160 -8.80 -9.24 30.15
C ARG A 160 -9.10 -10.67 30.59
N ARG A 161 -8.33 -11.65 30.08
CA ARG A 161 -8.46 -13.05 30.49
C ARG A 161 -8.21 -13.22 31.99
N THR A 162 -7.22 -12.53 32.56
CA THR A 162 -6.92 -12.59 34.00
C THR A 162 -8.11 -12.10 34.84
N VAL A 163 -8.76 -11.00 34.44
CA VAL A 163 -9.96 -10.49 35.13
C VAL A 163 -11.12 -11.50 35.05
N LEU A 164 -11.35 -12.11 33.88
CA LEU A 164 -12.42 -13.09 33.70
C LEU A 164 -12.18 -14.38 34.49
N VAL A 165 -10.93 -14.87 34.52
CA VAL A 165 -10.52 -16.01 35.36
C VAL A 165 -10.74 -15.70 36.84
N GLY A 166 -10.39 -14.50 37.30
CA GLY A 166 -10.66 -14.06 38.67
C GLY A 166 -12.14 -14.08 39.07
N LEU A 167 -13.05 -13.95 38.10
CA LEU A 167 -14.50 -14.01 38.29
C LEU A 167 -15.09 -15.44 38.19
N GLY A 168 -14.27 -16.42 37.81
CA GLY A 168 -14.62 -17.84 37.74
C GLY A 168 -14.77 -18.41 36.32
N ALA A 169 -14.47 -17.66 35.26
CA ALA A 169 -14.50 -18.20 33.90
C ALA A 169 -13.30 -19.13 33.65
N THR A 170 -13.52 -20.32 33.10
CA THR A 170 -12.47 -21.32 32.88
C THR A 170 -12.67 -22.08 31.57
N GLY A 171 -11.59 -22.63 31.01
CA GLY A 171 -11.66 -23.49 29.81
C GLY A 171 -12.28 -22.78 28.60
N ASP A 172 -13.20 -23.45 27.91
CA ASP A 172 -13.88 -22.92 26.73
C ASP A 172 -14.79 -21.72 27.09
N ASP A 173 -15.38 -21.71 28.29
CA ASP A 173 -16.22 -20.62 28.77
C ASP A 173 -15.43 -19.31 28.94
N LEU A 174 -14.11 -19.38 29.16
CA LEU A 174 -13.24 -18.20 29.24
C LEU A 174 -13.12 -17.49 27.89
N GLU A 175 -12.91 -18.25 26.81
CA GLU A 175 -12.79 -17.68 25.47
C GLU A 175 -14.15 -17.15 24.99
N ASP A 176 -15.24 -17.85 25.31
CA ASP A 176 -16.60 -17.38 25.04
C ASP A 176 -16.94 -16.11 25.84
N ALA A 177 -16.57 -16.05 27.13
CA ALA A 177 -16.74 -14.85 27.94
C ALA A 177 -15.91 -13.68 27.39
N ALA A 178 -14.69 -13.92 26.93
CA ALA A 178 -13.83 -12.91 26.31
C ALA A 178 -14.43 -12.38 25.00
N ALA A 179 -15.03 -13.24 24.18
CA ALA A 179 -15.70 -12.85 22.93
C ALA A 179 -17.02 -12.08 23.15
N LEU A 180 -17.70 -12.32 24.27
CA LEU A 180 -18.98 -11.67 24.62
C LEU A 180 -18.83 -10.39 25.42
N LEU A 181 -17.62 -10.06 25.87
CA LEU A 181 -17.32 -8.85 26.62
C LEU A 181 -17.47 -7.63 25.72
N ARG A 182 -18.39 -6.72 26.09
CA ARG A 182 -18.69 -5.50 25.33
C ARG A 182 -17.95 -4.31 25.91
N VAL A 183 -16.64 -4.26 25.67
CA VAL A 183 -15.75 -3.21 26.15
C VAL A 183 -14.75 -2.88 25.04
N ASP A 184 -14.32 -1.62 24.99
CA ASP A 184 -13.25 -1.20 24.09
C ASP A 184 -11.93 -1.91 24.44
N ASP A 185 -11.11 -2.22 23.45
CA ASP A 185 -9.82 -2.88 23.65
C ASP A 185 -8.83 -2.06 24.49
N SER A 186 -9.04 -0.74 24.61
CA SER A 186 -8.23 0.19 25.40
C SER A 186 -8.80 0.53 26.78
N ALA A 187 -9.91 -0.10 27.19
CA ALA A 187 -10.54 0.23 28.46
C ALA A 187 -9.73 -0.19 29.69
N ASP A 188 -9.79 0.65 30.73
CA ASP A 188 -9.12 0.41 32.01
C ASP A 188 -9.68 -0.80 32.75
N GLU A 189 -8.88 -1.36 33.67
CA GLU A 189 -9.20 -2.58 34.45
C GLU A 189 -10.58 -2.49 35.16
N SER A 190 -10.90 -1.33 35.73
CA SER A 190 -12.17 -1.11 36.43
C SER A 190 -13.38 -1.25 35.49
N THR A 191 -13.24 -0.79 34.25
CA THR A 191 -14.27 -0.87 33.21
C THR A 191 -14.44 -2.31 32.73
N VAL A 192 -13.32 -3.02 32.50
CA VAL A 192 -13.31 -4.44 32.14
C VAL A 192 -13.98 -5.27 33.23
N ARG A 193 -13.65 -5.03 34.51
CA ARG A 193 -14.24 -5.72 35.65
C ARG A 193 -15.75 -5.47 35.76
N GLY A 194 -16.18 -4.21 35.71
CA GLY A 194 -17.61 -3.87 35.79
C GLY A 194 -18.42 -4.43 34.62
N ALA A 195 -17.85 -4.52 33.43
CA ALA A 195 -18.50 -5.16 32.29
C ALA A 195 -18.56 -6.70 32.43
N ALA A 196 -17.52 -7.31 33.00
CA ALA A 196 -17.48 -8.73 33.27
C ALA A 196 -18.49 -9.13 34.37
N GLU A 197 -18.68 -8.29 35.39
CA GLU A 197 -19.75 -8.47 36.40
C GLU A 197 -21.15 -8.43 35.76
N LYS A 198 -21.41 -7.45 34.89
CA LYS A 198 -22.68 -7.40 34.11
C LYS A 198 -22.84 -8.61 33.19
N LEU A 199 -21.75 -9.15 32.66
CA LEU A 199 -21.80 -10.37 31.86
C LEU A 199 -22.15 -11.57 32.73
N LYS A 200 -21.60 -11.67 33.94
CA LYS A 200 -21.93 -12.71 34.93
C LYS A 200 -23.39 -12.69 35.35
N GLU A 201 -23.98 -11.51 35.54
CA GLU A 201 -25.42 -11.37 35.81
C GLU A 201 -26.29 -11.91 34.66
N ARG A 202 -25.86 -11.68 33.41
CA ARG A 202 -26.60 -12.11 32.22
C ARG A 202 -26.38 -13.58 31.87
N ARG A 203 -25.20 -14.12 32.17
CA ARG A 203 -24.75 -15.47 31.78
C ARG A 203 -23.89 -16.08 32.89
N PRO A 204 -24.50 -16.48 34.02
CA PRO A 204 -23.76 -17.02 35.15
C PRO A 204 -23.12 -18.39 34.81
N GLU A 205 -23.67 -19.12 33.83
CA GLU A 205 -23.15 -20.41 33.35
C GLU A 205 -21.69 -20.31 32.86
N LEU A 206 -21.30 -19.18 32.25
CA LEU A 206 -19.93 -18.93 31.76
C LEU A 206 -18.88 -18.77 32.88
N PHE A 207 -19.33 -18.61 34.13
CA PHE A 207 -18.48 -18.39 35.30
C PHE A 207 -18.56 -19.58 36.28
N GLY A 208 -19.00 -20.75 35.81
CA GLY A 208 -19.16 -21.95 36.62
C GLY A 208 -20.29 -21.88 37.66
N THR A 209 -21.01 -20.75 37.71
CA THR A 209 -22.20 -20.58 38.55
C THR A 209 -23.42 -21.01 37.75
N LYS A 210 -23.85 -22.26 37.94
CA LYS A 210 -25.15 -22.71 37.44
C LYS A 210 -26.21 -21.76 37.98
N ALA A 211 -26.96 -21.08 37.11
CA ALA A 211 -28.01 -20.18 37.55
C ALA A 211 -28.92 -20.98 38.49
N ALA A 212 -29.09 -20.51 39.74
CA ALA A 212 -30.19 -21.00 40.55
C ALA A 212 -31.44 -20.88 39.67
N PRO A 213 -32.21 -21.97 39.45
CA PRO A 213 -33.34 -21.92 38.55
C PRO A 213 -34.21 -20.77 39.02
N GLN A 214 -34.22 -19.69 38.25
CA GLN A 214 -35.18 -18.63 38.43
C GLN A 214 -36.52 -19.35 38.45
N PRO A 215 -37.33 -19.24 39.52
CA PRO A 215 -38.65 -19.80 39.49
C PRO A 215 -39.31 -19.10 38.32
N SER A 216 -39.40 -19.82 37.20
CA SER A 216 -40.20 -19.42 36.08
C SER A 216 -41.59 -19.35 36.68
N ALA A 217 -42.00 -18.15 37.09
CA ALA A 217 -43.37 -17.77 37.26
C ALA A 217 -43.98 -17.79 35.86
N LEU A 218 -44.00 -18.98 35.25
CA LEU A 218 -45.01 -19.35 34.30
C LEU A 218 -46.30 -18.99 35.04
N PRO A 219 -47.14 -18.11 34.48
CA PRO A 219 -48.47 -17.95 35.03
C PRO A 219 -49.05 -19.36 35.15
N PRO A 220 -49.71 -19.71 36.26
CA PRO A 220 -50.27 -21.05 36.44
C PRO A 220 -50.96 -21.41 35.14
N ALA A 221 -50.48 -22.48 34.50
CA ALA A 221 -51.07 -22.95 33.25
C ALA A 221 -52.59 -22.95 33.48
N PRO A 222 -53.38 -22.30 32.61
CA PRO A 222 -54.83 -22.24 32.79
C PRO A 222 -55.28 -23.67 33.00
N GLY A 223 -55.69 -23.96 34.24
CA GLY A 223 -55.87 -25.32 34.70
C GLY A 223 -56.75 -26.03 33.70
N GLY A 224 -56.21 -27.07 33.08
CA GLY A 224 -56.98 -28.02 32.31
C GLY A 224 -57.93 -28.74 33.25
N ALA A 225 -58.97 -28.03 33.71
CA ALA A 225 -60.16 -28.66 34.22
C ALA A 225 -60.64 -29.60 33.11
N PRO A 226 -61.08 -30.82 33.43
CA PRO A 226 -61.59 -31.76 32.44
C PRO A 226 -62.63 -31.02 31.58
N ALA A 227 -62.50 -31.17 30.27
CA ALA A 227 -63.35 -30.56 29.25
C ALA A 227 -64.83 -30.99 29.41
N GLY A 228 -65.49 -30.39 30.40
CA GLY A 228 -66.83 -30.76 30.86
C GLY A 228 -67.41 -29.76 31.86
N GLY A 229 -66.94 -28.51 31.84
CA GLY A 229 -67.66 -27.44 32.53
C GLY A 229 -69.07 -27.28 31.93
N PRO A 230 -70.10 -27.03 32.74
CA PRO A 230 -71.47 -26.89 32.25
C PRO A 230 -71.52 -25.79 31.18
N PRO A 231 -72.31 -25.95 30.10
CA PRO A 231 -72.39 -24.98 29.03
C PRO A 231 -72.70 -23.61 29.63
N ARG A 232 -71.89 -22.61 29.24
CA ARG A 232 -72.01 -21.25 29.74
C ARG A 232 -73.44 -20.77 29.48
N ALA A 233 -74.16 -20.40 30.54
CA ALA A 233 -75.53 -19.89 30.42
C ALA A 233 -75.56 -18.72 29.41
N PRO A 234 -76.56 -18.65 28.52
CA PRO A 234 -76.65 -17.57 27.56
C PRO A 234 -76.70 -16.24 28.32
N ALA A 235 -75.84 -15.30 27.92
CA ALA A 235 -75.84 -13.96 28.51
C ALA A 235 -77.25 -13.37 28.40
N SER A 236 -77.74 -12.78 29.50
CA SER A 236 -79.04 -12.12 29.47
C SER A 236 -79.02 -10.98 28.45
N LYS A 237 -80.20 -10.60 27.92
CA LYS A 237 -80.29 -9.49 26.97
C LYS A 237 -79.66 -8.20 27.54
N ASP A 238 -79.77 -8.01 28.86
CA ASP A 238 -79.23 -6.86 29.56
C ASP A 238 -77.68 -6.90 29.61
N ASP A 239 -77.08 -8.06 29.82
CA ASP A 239 -75.63 -8.24 29.77
C ASP A 239 -75.06 -7.98 28.36
N VAL A 240 -75.79 -8.40 27.34
CA VAL A 240 -75.42 -8.16 25.93
C VAL A 240 -75.52 -6.66 25.62
N GLN A 241 -76.58 -5.99 26.06
CA GLN A 241 -76.73 -4.55 25.89
C GLN A 241 -75.66 -3.75 26.63
N ALA A 242 -75.34 -4.11 27.87
CA ALA A 242 -74.30 -3.44 28.65
C ALA A 242 -72.91 -3.59 28.00
N ARG A 243 -72.58 -4.79 27.50
CA ARG A 243 -71.34 -5.03 26.76
C ARG A 243 -71.30 -4.28 25.43
N ALA A 244 -72.41 -4.22 24.70
CA ALA A 244 -72.51 -3.45 23.47
C ALA A 244 -72.33 -1.95 23.72
N ARG A 245 -72.94 -1.40 24.78
CA ARG A 245 -72.78 0.01 25.18
C ARG A 245 -71.33 0.34 25.51
N LYS A 246 -70.68 -0.49 26.35
CA LYS A 246 -69.26 -0.31 26.71
C LYS A 246 -68.34 -0.34 25.48
N ARG A 247 -68.63 -1.22 24.51
CA ARG A 247 -67.87 -1.30 23.26
C ARG A 247 -68.10 -0.08 22.37
N ALA A 248 -69.33 0.44 22.32
CA ALA A 248 -69.64 1.67 21.60
C ALA A 248 -68.93 2.89 22.21
N GLU A 249 -68.82 2.97 23.54
CA GLU A 249 -68.04 3.99 24.24
C GLU A 249 -66.54 3.87 23.94
N GLN A 250 -65.97 2.66 24.00
CA GLN A 250 -64.56 2.40 23.68
C GLN A 250 -64.19 2.77 22.24
N MET A 251 -65.11 2.55 21.31
CA MET A 251 -64.92 2.88 19.89
C MET A 251 -65.31 4.34 19.58
N GLY A 252 -65.69 5.13 20.58
CA GLY A 252 -66.04 6.54 20.44
C GLY A 252 -67.39 6.82 19.76
N PHE A 253 -68.21 5.81 19.51
CA PHE A 253 -69.54 5.94 18.88
C PHE A 253 -70.60 6.48 19.85
N ARG A 254 -70.32 6.49 21.16
CA ARG A 254 -71.19 7.07 22.19
C ARG A 254 -70.36 7.85 23.20
N ARG A 255 -70.73 9.10 23.48
CA ARG A 255 -70.16 9.91 24.58
C ARG A 255 -71.12 9.84 25.78
N PRO A 256 -70.62 9.72 27.01
CA PRO A 256 -71.48 9.62 28.20
C PRO A 256 -72.33 10.87 28.47
N ASP A 257 -71.96 12.02 27.89
CA ASP A 257 -72.59 13.33 28.16
C ASP A 257 -73.45 13.89 27.02
N ALA A 258 -73.94 13.03 26.11
CA ALA A 258 -74.92 13.43 25.10
C ALA A 258 -76.30 12.88 25.46
N ALA A 259 -76.98 13.57 26.37
CA ALA A 259 -78.41 13.42 26.68
C ALA A 259 -79.08 14.79 26.51
#